data_AF-A0A3M7MFZ8-F1
#
_entry.id   AF-A0A3M7MFZ8-F1
#
_cell.length_a   1.000
_cell.length_b   1.000
_cell.length_c   1.000
_cell.angle_alpha   90.00
_cell.angle_beta   90.00
_cell.angle_gamma   90.00
#
_symmetry.space_group_name_H-M   'P 1'
#
loop_
_entity.id
_entity.type
_entity.pdbx_description
1 polymer ?
#
loop_
_entity_poly.entity_id
_entity_poly.type
_entity_poly.pdbx_seq_one_letter_code
_entity_poly.pdbx_strand_id
1 'polypeptide(L)'
;MRLLSYFSHALLACIPLTEAHPGMGDTMTEMRYLAAREKRQAAKELIGDLKTLADSKLTAIGKDIKAIILDQKTAESSTIDSSIPAGNIGSAACKADMCCHWKWLAYEMTAKFNGTSGRCNKFARQAVRLGFHDAAVWSKSSSYGGADGSILLSDEMSRADNNGLAGIADETKKWYTKYNQYGMSMADIIQFGANVATVVCPLGPRLRTFVGRKDNTKAGPTGMLPGVQDSADTLIKLFSDKTIDAHDLVALVGAHTTSQQHFVNPAREGDPQDSTPGVWDMLFYPQTTGNPPARVLKFQSDINLSKDSRTSPSWTQFSDRATAQGRWNSDYAKAYTRLSLLGVNNINDLKECTQVLPAARPTFVSEDQVLLDRWLNGEFDQLNDLVDNAIQLTGVISSI
;
A
#
# COMPACT_ATOMS: atom_id res chain seq x y z
N MET A 1 55.58 31.92 61.78
CA MET A 1 54.82 33.15 61.47
C MET A 1 54.52 33.12 59.97
N ARG A 2 53.22 33.01 59.60
CA ARG A 2 52.59 33.15 58.25
C ARG A 2 53.10 32.24 57.10
N LEU A 3 52.31 31.28 56.57
CA LEU A 3 51.13 31.31 55.65
C LEU A 3 51.48 31.42 54.14
N LEU A 4 50.78 30.58 53.36
CA LEU A 4 50.53 30.53 51.89
C LEU A 4 51.30 29.41 51.14
N SER A 5 50.69 28.25 50.87
CA SER A 5 49.68 27.90 49.83
C SER A 5 50.29 27.73 48.44
N TYR A 6 50.26 26.51 47.87
CA TYR A 6 49.64 26.17 46.57
C TYR A 6 49.72 24.65 46.35
N PHE A 7 48.55 24.01 46.30
CA PHE A 7 48.34 22.64 45.83
C PHE A 7 48.23 22.65 44.30
N SER A 8 48.97 21.77 43.61
CA SER A 8 48.73 21.44 42.20
C SER A 8 48.39 19.96 42.09
N HIS A 9 47.10 19.67 41.92
CA HIS A 9 46.60 18.36 41.52
C HIS A 9 46.59 18.32 39.99
N ALA A 10 47.39 17.44 39.38
CA ALA A 10 47.23 17.07 37.99
C ALA A 10 46.09 16.04 37.89
N LEU A 11 44.89 16.50 37.54
CA LEU A 11 43.78 15.64 37.12
C LEU A 11 43.99 15.29 35.65
N LEU A 12 44.31 14.02 35.35
CA LEU A 12 44.21 13.49 33.99
C LEU A 12 42.72 13.34 33.66
N ALA A 13 42.16 14.29 32.92
CA ALA A 13 40.83 14.14 32.34
C ALA A 13 40.94 13.29 31.06
N CYS A 14 40.54 12.03 31.12
CA CYS A 14 40.22 11.25 29.91
C CYS A 14 38.93 11.83 29.30
N ILE A 15 39.09 12.73 28.34
CA ILE A 15 37.99 13.17 27.47
C ILE A 15 37.91 12.12 26.34
N PRO A 16 36.78 11.43 26.13
CA PRO A 16 36.58 10.73 24.88
C PRO A 16 36.36 11.80 23.80
N LEU A 17 37.40 12.05 22.99
CA LEU A 17 37.26 12.73 21.71
C LEU A 17 36.42 11.83 20.81
N THR A 18 35.12 12.05 20.78
CA THR A 18 34.29 11.54 19.68
C THR A 18 34.55 12.43 18.47
N GLU A 19 35.53 12.07 17.65
CA GLU A 19 35.68 12.67 16.31
C GLU A 19 34.51 12.21 15.44
N ALA A 20 33.48 13.04 15.30
CA ALA A 20 32.40 12.82 14.35
C ALA A 20 32.84 13.34 12.96
N HIS A 21 33.38 12.46 12.12
CA HIS A 21 33.67 12.75 10.72
C HIS A 21 32.37 13.01 9.91
N PRO A 22 32.37 13.94 8.95
CA PRO A 22 31.26 14.14 8.02
C PRO A 22 30.89 12.81 7.32
N GLY A 23 29.61 12.44 7.32
CA GLY A 23 29.11 11.20 6.69
C GLY A 23 29.04 9.97 7.61
N MET A 24 29.60 10.00 8.83
CA MET A 24 29.41 8.90 9.79
C MET A 24 27.96 8.79 10.28
N GLY A 25 27.21 9.90 10.34
CA GLY A 25 25.78 9.90 10.67
C GLY A 25 24.94 9.09 9.68
N ASP A 26 25.18 9.30 8.39
CA ASP A 26 24.50 8.58 7.31
C ASP A 26 24.91 7.09 7.30
N THR A 27 26.20 6.81 7.48
CA THR A 27 26.73 5.44 7.57
C THR A 27 26.14 4.67 8.75
N MET A 28 26.05 5.28 9.93
CA MET A 28 25.45 4.65 11.12
C MET A 28 23.94 4.43 10.96
N THR A 29 23.26 5.35 10.29
CA THR A 29 21.82 5.23 10.00
C THR A 29 21.56 4.07 9.05
N GLU A 30 22.35 3.94 7.98
CA GLU A 30 22.25 2.83 7.04
C GLU A 30 22.61 1.49 7.71
N MET A 31 23.65 1.42 8.54
CA MET A 31 23.98 0.19 9.30
C MET A 31 22.86 -0.23 10.25
N ARG A 32 22.25 0.72 10.99
CA ARG A 32 21.10 0.43 11.85
C ARG A 32 19.91 -0.07 11.06
N TYR A 33 19.66 0.51 9.89
CA TYR A 33 18.63 0.04 8.97
C TYR A 33 18.89 -1.39 8.51
N LEU A 34 20.11 -1.71 8.09
CA LEU A 34 20.48 -3.06 7.66
C LEU A 34 20.34 -4.10 8.78
N ALA A 35 20.79 -3.79 10.00
CA ALA A 35 20.64 -4.67 11.16
C ALA A 35 19.17 -4.90 11.54
N ALA A 36 18.35 -3.84 11.49
CA ALA A 36 16.91 -3.96 11.71
C ALA A 36 16.26 -4.84 10.63
N ARG A 37 16.67 -4.70 9.36
CA ARG A 37 16.18 -5.52 8.25
C ARG A 37 16.53 -7.00 8.43
N GLU A 38 17.75 -7.34 8.82
CA GLU A 38 18.16 -8.73 9.09
C GLU A 38 17.30 -9.38 10.18
N LYS A 39 17.05 -8.66 11.29
CA LYS A 39 16.17 -9.13 12.36
C LYS A 39 14.74 -9.35 11.88
N ARG A 40 14.20 -8.45 11.06
CA ARG A 40 12.85 -8.60 10.48
C ARG A 40 12.77 -9.78 9.51
N GLN A 41 13.78 -9.94 8.66
CA GLN A 41 13.89 -11.05 7.73
C GLN A 41 13.86 -12.41 8.44
N ALA A 42 14.59 -12.54 9.55
CA ALA A 42 14.60 -13.76 10.36
C ALA A 42 13.24 -14.08 11.01
N ALA A 43 12.37 -13.08 11.19
CA ALA A 43 11.05 -13.22 11.79
C ALA A 43 9.92 -13.48 10.78
N LYS A 44 10.21 -13.46 9.45
CA LYS A 44 9.18 -13.69 8.43
C LYS A 44 8.69 -15.14 8.46
N GLU A 45 7.37 -15.30 8.55
CA GLU A 45 6.73 -16.62 8.49
C GLU A 45 6.37 -16.98 7.03
N LEU A 46 6.24 -18.27 6.71
CA LEU A 46 5.60 -18.70 5.46
C LEU A 46 4.10 -18.92 5.67
N ILE A 47 3.32 -18.73 4.61
CA ILE A 47 1.85 -18.85 4.61
C ILE A 47 1.40 -19.81 3.49
N GLY A 48 0.13 -20.24 3.56
CA GLY A 48 -0.45 -21.15 2.56
C GLY A 48 0.28 -22.48 2.45
N ASP A 49 0.31 -23.02 1.23
CA ASP A 49 1.03 -24.24 0.87
C ASP A 49 2.56 -24.12 0.95
N LEU A 50 3.11 -22.90 0.83
CA LEU A 50 4.56 -22.67 0.99
C LEU A 50 5.10 -23.01 2.38
N LYS A 51 4.22 -23.03 3.39
CA LYS A 51 4.60 -23.42 4.76
C LYS A 51 4.93 -24.91 4.87
N THR A 52 4.28 -25.76 4.07
CA THR A 52 4.34 -27.21 4.21
C THR A 52 5.04 -27.91 3.05
N LEU A 53 5.10 -27.29 1.88
CA LEU A 53 5.77 -27.85 0.71
C LEU A 53 7.30 -27.86 0.89
N ALA A 54 7.93 -28.97 0.51
CA ALA A 54 9.38 -29.04 0.39
C ALA A 54 9.89 -28.21 -0.80
N ASP A 55 11.09 -27.65 -0.70
CA ASP A 55 11.69 -26.79 -1.74
C ASP A 55 11.82 -27.49 -3.11
N SER A 56 11.97 -28.81 -3.12
CA SER A 56 12.00 -29.63 -4.34
C SER A 56 10.66 -29.72 -5.06
N LYS A 57 9.55 -29.35 -4.39
CA LYS A 57 8.19 -29.33 -4.94
C LYS A 57 7.73 -27.93 -5.35
N LEU A 58 8.52 -26.90 -5.07
CA LEU A 58 8.18 -25.53 -5.43
C LEU A 58 8.35 -25.29 -6.93
N THR A 59 7.33 -24.70 -7.56
CA THR A 59 7.44 -24.16 -8.92
C THR A 59 8.40 -22.96 -8.92
N ALA A 60 8.81 -22.50 -10.12
CA ALA A 60 9.64 -21.30 -10.22
C ALA A 60 8.96 -20.08 -9.57
N ILE A 61 7.64 -19.93 -9.80
CA ILE A 61 6.84 -18.87 -9.19
C ILE A 61 6.70 -19.07 -7.68
N GLY A 62 6.47 -20.29 -7.20
CA GLY A 62 6.43 -20.59 -5.77
C GLY A 62 7.74 -20.25 -5.05
N LYS A 63 8.89 -20.54 -5.66
CA LYS A 63 10.21 -20.14 -5.13
C LYS A 63 10.38 -18.62 -5.09
N ASP A 64 9.93 -17.93 -6.13
CA ASP A 64 9.99 -16.48 -6.21
C ASP A 64 9.11 -15.81 -5.16
N ILE A 65 7.86 -16.26 -4.99
CA ILE A 65 6.95 -15.76 -3.96
C ILE A 65 7.52 -16.06 -2.58
N LYS A 66 8.04 -17.27 -2.34
CA LYS A 66 8.72 -17.62 -1.08
C LYS A 66 9.87 -16.66 -0.79
N ALA A 67 10.72 -16.35 -1.77
CA ALA A 67 11.83 -15.41 -1.60
C ALA A 67 11.35 -13.98 -1.32
N ILE A 68 10.25 -13.52 -1.93
CA ILE A 68 9.64 -12.21 -1.61
C ILE A 68 9.12 -12.18 -0.17
N ILE A 69 8.35 -13.19 0.23
CA ILE A 69 7.77 -13.31 1.59
C ILE A 69 8.85 -13.32 2.68
N LEU A 70 10.02 -13.88 2.37
CA LEU A 70 11.20 -13.92 3.23
C LEU A 70 12.14 -12.72 3.06
N ASP A 71 11.72 -11.65 2.37
CA ASP A 71 12.53 -10.44 2.13
C ASP A 71 13.90 -10.71 1.45
N GLN A 72 13.96 -11.76 0.61
CA GLN A 72 15.16 -12.17 -0.13
C GLN A 72 15.12 -11.73 -1.60
N LYS A 73 13.94 -11.35 -2.11
CA LYS A 73 13.74 -10.90 -3.49
C LYS A 73 12.85 -9.66 -3.51
N THR A 74 13.09 -8.78 -4.48
CA THR A 74 12.21 -7.62 -4.70
C THR A 74 10.80 -8.07 -5.09
N ALA A 75 9.81 -7.32 -4.59
CA ALA A 75 8.42 -7.43 -4.98
C ALA A 75 8.05 -6.42 -6.09
N GLU A 76 9.01 -5.69 -6.64
CA GLU A 76 8.81 -4.75 -7.74
C GLU A 76 9.27 -5.36 -9.07
N SER A 77 8.72 -4.88 -10.19
CA SER A 77 9.15 -5.28 -11.53
C SER A 77 9.03 -4.15 -12.55
N SER A 78 10.10 -3.92 -13.29
CA SER A 78 10.12 -3.01 -14.44
C SER A 78 9.76 -3.68 -15.76
N THR A 79 9.53 -5.01 -15.78
CA THR A 79 9.20 -5.75 -17.01
C THR A 79 7.85 -5.32 -17.55
N ILE A 80 7.79 -4.83 -18.79
CA ILE A 80 6.56 -4.42 -19.48
C ILE A 80 6.46 -5.21 -20.76
N ASP A 81 5.30 -5.81 -20.99
CA ASP A 81 4.91 -6.31 -22.30
C ASP A 81 4.22 -5.20 -23.10
N SER A 82 4.98 -4.52 -23.94
CA SER A 82 4.50 -3.40 -24.78
C SER A 82 3.79 -3.84 -26.06
N SER A 83 3.62 -5.15 -26.29
CA SER A 83 2.88 -5.64 -27.46
C SER A 83 1.39 -5.30 -27.37
N ILE A 84 0.66 -5.37 -28.48
CA ILE A 84 -0.81 -5.42 -28.40
C ILE A 84 -1.26 -6.78 -27.84
N PRO A 85 -2.43 -6.88 -27.18
CA PRO A 85 -2.96 -8.18 -26.75
C PRO A 85 -2.99 -9.18 -27.90
N ALA A 86 -2.62 -10.43 -27.64
CA ALA A 86 -2.48 -11.49 -28.64
C ALA A 86 -3.76 -11.76 -29.47
N GLY A 87 -4.92 -11.32 -28.98
CA GLY A 87 -6.16 -11.26 -29.72
C GLY A 87 -7.29 -10.61 -28.91
N ASN A 88 -8.48 -10.57 -29.49
CA ASN A 88 -9.68 -10.12 -28.77
C ASN A 88 -10.00 -11.04 -27.59
N ILE A 89 -10.71 -10.50 -26.60
CA ILE A 89 -11.25 -11.24 -25.46
C ILE A 89 -11.99 -12.50 -25.96
N GLY A 90 -11.61 -13.66 -25.42
CA GLY A 90 -12.24 -14.96 -25.75
C GLY A 90 -11.74 -15.65 -27.03
N SER A 91 -10.91 -14.99 -27.84
CA SER A 91 -10.28 -15.59 -29.02
C SER A 91 -9.30 -16.72 -28.66
N ALA A 92 -9.03 -17.61 -29.61
CA ALA A 92 -8.07 -18.71 -29.41
C ALA A 92 -6.64 -18.20 -29.10
N ALA A 93 -6.22 -17.12 -29.77
CA ALA A 93 -4.92 -16.49 -29.53
C ALA A 93 -4.83 -15.93 -28.10
N CYS A 94 -5.87 -15.25 -27.61
CA CYS A 94 -5.90 -14.71 -26.26
C CYS A 94 -5.94 -15.83 -25.20
N LYS A 95 -6.62 -16.95 -25.46
CA LYS A 95 -6.61 -18.11 -24.55
C LYS A 95 -5.26 -18.82 -24.47
N ALA A 96 -4.44 -18.74 -25.54
CA ALA A 96 -3.11 -19.33 -25.57
C ALA A 96 -2.07 -18.50 -24.79
N ASP A 97 -2.31 -17.20 -24.64
CA ASP A 97 -1.51 -16.30 -23.81
C ASP A 97 -2.16 -16.13 -22.43
N MET A 98 -1.49 -16.69 -21.42
CA MET A 98 -1.95 -16.72 -20.04
C MET A 98 -2.28 -15.33 -19.45
N CYS A 99 -1.63 -14.24 -19.92
CA CYS A 99 -1.89 -12.89 -19.44
C CYS A 99 -2.71 -12.02 -20.39
N CYS A 100 -3.21 -12.56 -21.51
CA CYS A 100 -3.91 -11.73 -22.49
C CYS A 100 -5.20 -11.11 -21.94
N HIS A 101 -6.05 -11.87 -21.25
CA HIS A 101 -7.27 -11.31 -20.62
C HIS A 101 -6.93 -10.31 -19.51
N TRP A 102 -5.86 -10.56 -18.75
CA TRP A 102 -5.36 -9.63 -17.74
C TRP A 102 -4.87 -8.31 -18.36
N LYS A 103 -4.30 -8.36 -19.57
CA LYS A 103 -3.89 -7.15 -20.31
C LYS A 103 -5.09 -6.30 -20.74
N TRP A 104 -6.15 -6.93 -21.23
CA TRP A 104 -7.40 -6.22 -21.53
C TRP A 104 -8.00 -5.59 -20.28
N LEU A 105 -8.05 -6.32 -19.16
CA LEU A 105 -8.53 -5.79 -17.90
C LEU A 105 -7.65 -4.62 -17.39
N ALA A 106 -6.33 -4.72 -17.52
CA ALA A 106 -5.41 -3.64 -17.14
C ALA A 106 -5.67 -2.34 -17.92
N TYR A 107 -6.00 -2.42 -19.22
CA TYR A 107 -6.39 -1.24 -19.99
C TYR A 107 -7.70 -0.63 -19.51
N GLU A 108 -8.71 -1.46 -19.22
CA GLU A 108 -10.00 -0.99 -18.70
C GLU A 108 -9.84 -0.33 -17.32
N MET A 109 -9.10 -0.96 -16.41
CA MET A 109 -8.80 -0.42 -15.09
C MET A 109 -7.98 0.87 -15.18
N THR A 110 -6.95 0.92 -16.03
CA THR A 110 -6.13 2.13 -16.23
C THR A 110 -6.98 3.30 -16.74
N ALA A 111 -7.89 3.05 -17.69
CA ALA A 111 -8.82 4.07 -18.16
C ALA A 111 -9.81 4.49 -17.07
N LYS A 112 -10.29 3.54 -16.25
CA LYS A 112 -11.21 3.82 -15.14
C LYS A 112 -10.56 4.59 -13.99
N PHE A 113 -9.26 4.37 -13.73
CA PHE A 113 -8.56 4.86 -12.55
C PHE A 113 -7.85 6.20 -12.76
N ASN A 114 -7.52 6.57 -14.00
CA ASN A 114 -6.93 7.87 -14.30
C ASN A 114 -7.96 9.00 -14.18
N GLY A 115 -7.57 10.07 -13.47
CA GLY A 115 -8.26 11.36 -13.53
C GLY A 115 -7.70 12.26 -14.62
N THR A 116 -8.47 13.26 -15.06
CA THR A 116 -8.00 14.24 -16.06
C THR A 116 -6.93 15.18 -15.53
N SER A 117 -6.79 15.31 -14.21
CA SER A 117 -5.68 16.05 -13.57
C SER A 117 -4.35 15.30 -13.59
N GLY A 118 -4.32 14.09 -14.13
CA GLY A 118 -3.17 13.20 -14.04
C GLY A 118 -2.99 12.58 -12.65
N ARG A 119 -3.82 12.86 -11.65
CA ARG A 119 -3.88 12.09 -10.40
C ARG A 119 -4.74 10.84 -10.57
N CYS A 120 -4.62 9.86 -9.69
CA CYS A 120 -5.57 8.75 -9.66
C CYS A 120 -6.87 9.16 -8.96
N ASN A 121 -8.00 8.68 -9.50
CA ASN A 121 -9.34 9.06 -9.03
C ASN A 121 -9.83 8.16 -7.88
N LYS A 122 -11.05 8.44 -7.40
CA LYS A 122 -11.69 7.67 -6.31
C LYS A 122 -11.76 6.17 -6.54
N PHE A 123 -11.98 5.70 -7.76
CA PHE A 123 -12.07 4.27 -8.04
C PHE A 123 -10.71 3.59 -7.84
N ALA A 124 -9.61 4.27 -8.19
CA ALA A 124 -8.27 3.77 -7.92
C ALA A 124 -8.02 3.66 -6.41
N ARG A 125 -8.29 4.73 -5.66
CA ARG A 125 -8.12 4.76 -4.19
C ARG A 125 -8.98 3.69 -3.50
N GLN A 126 -10.23 3.56 -3.92
CA GLN A 126 -11.14 2.53 -3.42
C GLN A 126 -10.70 1.11 -3.81
N ALA A 127 -10.05 0.90 -4.96
CA ALA A 127 -9.54 -0.42 -5.36
C ALA A 127 -8.37 -0.87 -4.48
N VAL A 128 -7.46 0.05 -4.11
CA VAL A 128 -6.40 -0.23 -3.12
C VAL A 128 -7.03 -0.65 -1.79
N ARG A 129 -8.04 0.09 -1.32
CA ARG A 129 -8.78 -0.25 -0.10
C ARG A 129 -9.53 -1.58 -0.23
N LEU A 130 -10.18 -1.86 -1.35
CA LEU A 130 -10.90 -3.12 -1.59
C LEU A 130 -9.94 -4.32 -1.50
N GLY A 131 -8.75 -4.20 -2.08
CA GLY A 131 -7.70 -5.21 -1.97
C GLY A 131 -7.31 -5.51 -0.53
N PHE A 132 -7.17 -4.49 0.31
CA PHE A 132 -6.96 -4.63 1.75
C PHE A 132 -8.15 -5.27 2.46
N HIS A 133 -9.38 -4.79 2.23
CA HIS A 133 -10.57 -5.25 2.93
C HIS A 133 -10.93 -6.72 2.61
N ASP A 134 -10.68 -7.18 1.39
CA ASP A 134 -10.75 -8.60 1.03
C ASP A 134 -9.65 -9.39 1.76
N ALA A 135 -8.38 -9.01 1.56
CA ALA A 135 -7.26 -9.81 2.02
C ALA A 135 -7.08 -9.85 3.54
N ALA A 136 -7.45 -8.78 4.25
CA ALA A 136 -7.17 -8.63 5.67
C ALA A 136 -8.17 -9.38 6.56
N VAL A 137 -9.26 -9.97 6.07
CA VAL A 137 -10.16 -10.83 6.86
C VAL A 137 -9.59 -12.25 7.05
N TRP A 138 -8.36 -12.35 7.52
CA TRP A 138 -7.65 -13.60 7.81
C TRP A 138 -6.72 -13.45 9.03
N SER A 139 -6.35 -14.58 9.65
CA SER A 139 -5.33 -14.68 10.71
C SER A 139 -4.72 -16.08 10.72
N LYS A 140 -3.60 -16.27 11.43
CA LYS A 140 -3.00 -17.59 11.67
C LYS A 140 -3.95 -18.63 12.28
N SER A 141 -4.98 -18.19 13.00
CA SER A 141 -6.01 -19.05 13.60
C SER A 141 -7.24 -19.26 12.69
N SER A 142 -7.33 -18.54 11.58
CA SER A 142 -8.47 -18.63 10.66
C SER A 142 -8.37 -19.88 9.79
N SER A 143 -9.48 -20.60 9.62
CA SER A 143 -9.60 -21.72 8.67
C SER A 143 -10.08 -21.30 7.28
N TYR A 144 -10.52 -20.06 7.11
CA TYR A 144 -11.01 -19.46 5.85
C TYR A 144 -10.88 -17.92 5.90
N GLY A 145 -11.19 -17.25 4.78
CA GLY A 145 -11.03 -15.80 4.59
C GLY A 145 -9.64 -15.45 4.04
N GLY A 146 -9.43 -14.18 3.73
CA GLY A 146 -8.20 -13.67 3.12
C GLY A 146 -8.44 -13.20 1.70
N ALA A 147 -7.41 -13.21 0.86
CA ALA A 147 -7.53 -12.80 -0.54
C ALA A 147 -8.25 -13.89 -1.36
N ASP A 148 -9.55 -14.03 -1.15
CA ASP A 148 -10.41 -15.08 -1.71
C ASP A 148 -11.68 -14.54 -2.38
N GLY A 149 -11.81 -13.22 -2.51
CA GLY A 149 -12.93 -12.55 -3.17
C GLY A 149 -14.24 -12.59 -2.40
N SER A 150 -14.23 -13.13 -1.17
CA SER A 150 -15.42 -13.28 -0.32
C SER A 150 -16.12 -11.96 -0.08
N ILE A 151 -15.39 -10.83 -0.05
CA ILE A 151 -16.00 -9.51 0.17
C ILE A 151 -17.08 -9.18 -0.88
N LEU A 152 -16.93 -9.61 -2.13
CA LEU A 152 -17.88 -9.35 -3.22
C LEU A 152 -18.72 -10.57 -3.62
N LEU A 153 -18.37 -11.75 -3.13
CA LEU A 153 -19.06 -13.02 -3.39
C LEU A 153 -20.02 -13.44 -2.27
N SER A 154 -20.11 -12.63 -1.22
CA SER A 154 -20.94 -12.88 -0.04
C SER A 154 -21.67 -11.61 0.43
N ASP A 155 -22.15 -11.59 1.68
CA ASP A 155 -22.87 -10.49 2.30
C ASP A 155 -21.97 -9.47 3.02
N GLU A 156 -20.64 -9.59 2.92
CA GLU A 156 -19.67 -8.71 3.61
C GLU A 156 -19.82 -7.23 3.30
N MET A 157 -20.26 -6.87 2.10
CA MET A 157 -20.53 -5.48 1.73
C MET A 157 -21.63 -4.81 2.57
N SER A 158 -22.43 -5.58 3.32
CA SER A 158 -23.42 -5.05 4.27
C SER A 158 -22.82 -4.64 5.62
N ARG A 159 -21.57 -5.01 5.89
CA ARG A 159 -20.89 -4.73 7.16
C ARG A 159 -20.37 -3.29 7.18
N ALA A 160 -20.44 -2.65 8.35
CA ALA A 160 -20.11 -1.24 8.51
C ALA A 160 -18.63 -0.92 8.26
N ASP A 161 -17.72 -1.87 8.50
CA ASP A 161 -16.30 -1.76 8.19
C ASP A 161 -16.03 -1.64 6.68
N ASN A 162 -16.95 -2.10 5.82
CA ASN A 162 -16.87 -2.01 4.36
C ASN A 162 -17.60 -0.79 3.75
N ASN A 163 -18.14 0.11 4.58
CA ASN A 163 -18.79 1.34 4.11
C ASN A 163 -17.86 2.16 3.21
N GLY A 164 -18.40 2.69 2.11
CA GLY A 164 -17.66 3.47 1.10
C GLY A 164 -16.99 2.67 0.00
N LEU A 165 -17.06 1.33 0.02
CA LEU A 165 -16.55 0.48 -1.07
C LEU A 165 -17.59 0.18 -2.17
N ALA A 166 -18.85 0.65 -2.02
CA ALA A 166 -19.95 0.30 -2.93
C ALA A 166 -19.64 0.64 -4.41
N GLY A 167 -19.10 1.83 -4.68
CA GLY A 167 -18.79 2.26 -6.05
C GLY A 167 -17.79 1.35 -6.76
N ILE A 168 -16.65 1.05 -6.10
CA ILE A 168 -15.66 0.12 -6.67
C ILE A 168 -16.15 -1.33 -6.68
N ALA A 169 -16.97 -1.74 -5.71
CA ALA A 169 -17.56 -3.08 -5.67
C ALA A 169 -18.44 -3.33 -6.90
N ASP A 170 -19.28 -2.37 -7.26
CA ASP A 170 -20.14 -2.46 -8.45
C ASP A 170 -19.32 -2.52 -9.74
N GLU A 171 -18.27 -1.71 -9.86
CA GLU A 171 -17.38 -1.74 -11.02
C GLU A 171 -16.61 -3.08 -11.11
N THR A 172 -16.12 -3.57 -9.98
CA THR A 172 -15.41 -4.86 -9.89
C THR A 172 -16.31 -6.02 -10.28
N LYS A 173 -17.59 -6.00 -9.88
CA LYS A 173 -18.59 -7.00 -10.29
C LYS A 173 -18.87 -6.96 -11.79
N LYS A 174 -18.82 -5.79 -12.44
CA LYS A 174 -18.91 -5.70 -13.92
C LYS A 174 -17.71 -6.37 -14.60
N TRP A 175 -16.49 -6.11 -14.12
CA TRP A 175 -15.30 -6.81 -14.63
C TRP A 175 -15.39 -8.30 -14.39
N TYR A 176 -15.79 -8.74 -13.20
CA TYR A 176 -16.00 -10.17 -12.91
C TYR A 176 -17.02 -10.80 -13.86
N THR A 177 -18.17 -10.18 -14.08
CA THR A 177 -19.19 -10.67 -15.02
C THR A 177 -18.66 -10.81 -16.44
N LYS A 178 -17.77 -9.90 -16.87
CA LYS A 178 -17.16 -9.93 -18.19
C LYS A 178 -16.08 -11.02 -18.32
N TYR A 179 -15.26 -11.19 -17.29
CA TYR A 179 -14.00 -11.95 -17.36
C TYR A 179 -14.03 -13.33 -16.70
N ASN A 180 -14.99 -13.62 -15.80
CA ASN A 180 -15.04 -14.89 -15.06
C ASN A 180 -15.17 -16.13 -15.98
N GLN A 181 -15.88 -16.00 -17.10
CA GLN A 181 -16.03 -17.04 -18.12
C GLN A 181 -14.70 -17.45 -18.77
N TYR A 182 -13.63 -16.68 -18.55
CA TYR A 182 -12.27 -16.97 -19.01
C TYR A 182 -11.33 -17.43 -17.87
N GLY A 183 -11.87 -17.76 -16.70
CA GLY A 183 -11.11 -18.30 -15.57
C GLY A 183 -10.50 -17.25 -14.65
N MET A 184 -10.90 -15.98 -14.75
CA MET A 184 -10.47 -14.92 -13.86
C MET A 184 -11.36 -14.89 -12.62
N SER A 185 -10.79 -15.22 -11.46
CA SER A 185 -11.50 -15.24 -10.17
C SER A 185 -11.78 -13.82 -9.67
N MET A 186 -12.81 -13.65 -8.84
CA MET A 186 -13.08 -12.38 -8.15
C MET A 186 -11.89 -11.99 -7.28
N ALA A 187 -11.33 -12.97 -6.57
CA ALA A 187 -10.14 -12.80 -5.74
C ALA A 187 -8.97 -12.18 -6.51
N ASP A 188 -8.69 -12.69 -7.71
CA ASP A 188 -7.62 -12.15 -8.54
C ASP A 188 -7.98 -10.79 -9.14
N ILE A 189 -9.23 -10.56 -9.57
CA ILE A 189 -9.63 -9.24 -10.10
C ILE A 189 -9.48 -8.15 -9.03
N ILE A 190 -9.81 -8.43 -7.78
CA ILE A 190 -9.64 -7.49 -6.66
C ILE A 190 -8.15 -7.17 -6.45
N GLN A 191 -7.31 -8.20 -6.28
CA GLN A 191 -5.88 -7.99 -6.00
C GLN A 191 -5.12 -7.41 -7.20
N PHE A 192 -5.48 -7.80 -8.42
CA PHE A 192 -4.98 -7.20 -9.65
C PHE A 192 -5.39 -5.73 -9.76
N GLY A 193 -6.63 -5.41 -9.44
CA GLY A 193 -7.16 -4.04 -9.42
C GLY A 193 -6.43 -3.13 -8.45
N ALA A 194 -6.13 -3.61 -7.23
CA ALA A 194 -5.34 -2.85 -6.26
C ALA A 194 -3.91 -2.56 -6.75
N ASN A 195 -3.26 -3.52 -7.41
CA ASN A 195 -1.92 -3.32 -7.99
C ASN A 195 -1.97 -2.36 -9.19
N VAL A 196 -2.96 -2.47 -10.09
CA VAL A 196 -3.14 -1.51 -11.19
C VAL A 196 -3.40 -0.11 -10.65
N ALA A 197 -4.27 0.03 -9.64
CA ALA A 197 -4.57 1.31 -9.00
C ALA A 197 -3.32 1.95 -8.39
N THR A 198 -2.49 1.16 -7.69
CA THR A 198 -1.21 1.62 -7.13
C THR A 198 -0.33 2.22 -8.23
N VAL A 199 -0.17 1.52 -9.37
CA VAL A 199 0.67 1.99 -10.48
C VAL A 199 0.11 3.22 -11.20
N VAL A 200 -1.22 3.32 -11.28
CA VAL A 200 -1.91 4.44 -11.95
C VAL A 200 -1.75 5.73 -11.14
N CYS A 201 -1.77 5.64 -9.82
CA CYS A 201 -1.41 6.77 -8.96
C CYS A 201 0.05 7.19 -9.26
N PRO A 202 0.31 8.47 -9.59
CA PRO A 202 1.67 8.91 -9.90
C PRO A 202 2.63 8.61 -8.74
N LEU A 203 3.88 8.27 -9.07
CA LEU A 203 4.93 7.79 -8.15
C LEU A 203 4.73 6.36 -7.60
N GLY A 204 3.61 5.72 -7.94
CA GLY A 204 3.29 4.36 -7.54
C GLY A 204 4.20 3.30 -8.18
N PRO A 205 4.67 2.30 -7.41
CA PRO A 205 5.52 1.24 -7.93
C PRO A 205 4.73 0.18 -8.71
N ARG A 206 5.43 -0.55 -9.57
CA ARG A 206 4.90 -1.77 -10.22
C ARG A 206 5.20 -2.98 -9.36
N LEU A 207 4.18 -3.42 -8.62
CA LEU A 207 4.24 -4.61 -7.79
C LEU A 207 4.18 -5.87 -8.65
N ARG A 208 4.90 -6.91 -8.25
CA ARG A 208 4.77 -8.24 -8.83
C ARG A 208 3.37 -8.77 -8.55
N THR A 209 2.64 -9.07 -9.61
CA THR A 209 1.23 -9.44 -9.55
C THR A 209 1.06 -10.90 -9.91
N PHE A 210 0.56 -11.65 -8.94
CA PHE A 210 0.29 -13.07 -9.08
C PHE A 210 -1.21 -13.32 -9.23
N VAL A 211 -1.59 -14.26 -10.08
CA VAL A 211 -2.97 -14.66 -10.38
C VAL A 211 -3.12 -16.18 -10.31
N GLY A 212 -4.34 -16.66 -10.11
CA GLY A 212 -4.70 -18.05 -9.89
C GLY A 212 -5.32 -18.33 -8.51
N ARG A 213 -5.78 -17.31 -7.78
CA ARG A 213 -6.51 -17.48 -6.52
C ARG A 213 -7.85 -18.18 -6.76
N LYS A 214 -8.31 -18.91 -5.76
CA LYS A 214 -9.62 -19.58 -5.78
C LYS A 214 -10.66 -18.69 -5.09
N ASP A 215 -11.79 -18.50 -5.76
CA ASP A 215 -12.93 -17.79 -5.21
C ASP A 215 -13.53 -18.56 -4.01
N ASN A 216 -14.02 -17.81 -3.03
CA ASN A 216 -14.75 -18.33 -1.88
C ASN A 216 -16.01 -17.49 -1.63
N THR A 217 -17.17 -18.14 -1.64
CA THR A 217 -18.47 -17.46 -1.40
C THR A 217 -18.82 -17.37 0.08
N LYS A 218 -18.00 -17.94 0.97
CA LYS A 218 -18.18 -17.83 2.41
C LYS A 218 -17.60 -16.51 2.89
N ALA A 219 -18.47 -15.67 3.46
CA ALA A 219 -18.08 -14.41 4.08
C ALA A 219 -16.93 -14.60 5.09
N GLY A 220 -15.90 -13.76 5.00
CA GLY A 220 -14.74 -13.75 5.88
C GLY A 220 -15.12 -13.53 7.36
N PRO A 221 -14.26 -13.94 8.32
CA PRO A 221 -14.48 -13.72 9.75
C PRO A 221 -14.61 -12.22 10.09
N THR A 222 -15.48 -11.89 11.04
CA THR A 222 -15.65 -10.51 11.55
C THR A 222 -14.56 -10.13 12.54
N GLY A 223 -14.41 -8.82 12.82
CA GLY A 223 -13.44 -8.32 13.80
C GLY A 223 -11.97 -8.44 13.38
N MET A 224 -11.71 -8.63 12.09
CA MET A 224 -10.37 -8.83 11.53
C MET A 224 -9.79 -7.59 10.85
N LEU A 225 -10.59 -6.53 10.71
CA LEU A 225 -10.19 -5.25 10.13
C LEU A 225 -9.92 -4.20 11.22
N PRO A 226 -8.92 -3.31 11.00
CA PRO A 226 -8.57 -2.26 11.97
C PRO A 226 -9.65 -1.16 12.01
N GLY A 227 -9.87 -0.61 13.20
CA GLY A 227 -10.66 0.59 13.41
C GLY A 227 -9.80 1.87 13.35
N VAL A 228 -10.41 2.97 12.90
CA VAL A 228 -9.74 4.30 12.80
C VAL A 228 -9.37 4.94 14.14
N GLN A 229 -9.82 4.34 15.25
CA GLN A 229 -9.55 4.76 16.62
C GLN A 229 -8.68 3.76 17.39
N ASP A 230 -8.25 2.66 16.76
CA ASP A 230 -7.54 1.60 17.45
C ASP A 230 -6.17 2.05 17.99
N SER A 231 -5.79 1.46 19.12
CA SER A 231 -4.46 1.66 19.71
C SER A 231 -3.37 1.03 18.83
N ALA A 232 -2.13 1.52 18.96
CA ALA A 232 -1.00 0.89 18.28
C ALA A 232 -0.81 -0.58 18.71
N ASP A 233 -1.07 -0.93 19.99
CA ASP A 233 -1.06 -2.32 20.47
C ASP A 233 -2.06 -3.20 19.73
N THR A 234 -3.30 -2.73 19.59
CA THR A 234 -4.36 -3.43 18.87
C THR A 234 -3.95 -3.67 17.41
N LEU A 235 -3.47 -2.63 16.74
CA LEU A 235 -3.08 -2.69 15.32
C LEU A 235 -1.88 -3.60 15.09
N ILE A 236 -0.82 -3.44 15.88
CA ILE A 236 0.39 -4.27 15.78
C ILE A 236 0.04 -5.73 16.06
N LYS A 237 -0.81 -6.02 17.06
CA LYS A 237 -1.27 -7.39 17.33
C LYS A 237 -2.09 -7.94 16.15
N LEU A 238 -3.05 -7.17 15.65
CA LEU A 238 -3.93 -7.58 14.55
C LEU A 238 -3.12 -7.97 13.31
N PHE A 239 -2.09 -7.19 12.96
CA PHE A 239 -1.24 -7.47 11.81
C PHE A 239 -0.20 -8.56 12.10
N SER A 240 0.32 -8.67 13.32
CA SER A 240 1.19 -9.79 13.71
C SER A 240 0.48 -11.14 13.63
N ASP A 241 -0.82 -11.19 13.98
CA ASP A 241 -1.67 -12.37 13.79
C ASP A 241 -1.91 -12.70 12.31
N LYS A 242 -1.64 -11.74 11.40
CA LYS A 242 -1.60 -11.89 9.93
C LYS A 242 -0.19 -12.13 9.40
N THR A 243 0.80 -12.35 10.27
CA THR A 243 2.22 -12.52 9.94
C THR A 243 2.89 -11.27 9.36
N ILE A 244 2.29 -10.09 9.52
CA ILE A 244 2.81 -8.79 9.08
C ILE A 244 3.42 -8.10 10.29
N ASP A 245 4.70 -7.73 10.21
CA ASP A 245 5.39 -7.06 11.32
C ASP A 245 5.09 -5.55 11.38
N ALA A 246 5.53 -4.88 12.44
CA ALA A 246 5.27 -3.47 12.69
C ALA A 246 5.80 -2.54 11.58
N HIS A 247 6.94 -2.87 10.95
CA HIS A 247 7.48 -2.06 9.86
C HIS A 247 6.64 -2.24 8.58
N ASP A 248 6.31 -3.48 8.23
CA ASP A 248 5.44 -3.76 7.08
C ASP A 248 4.04 -3.16 7.27
N LEU A 249 3.51 -3.14 8.51
CA LEU A 249 2.28 -2.43 8.86
C LEU A 249 2.41 -0.94 8.54
N VAL A 250 3.48 -0.27 8.99
CA VAL A 250 3.70 1.15 8.68
C VAL A 250 3.78 1.36 7.17
N ALA A 251 4.49 0.48 6.44
CA ALA A 251 4.59 0.57 4.98
C ALA A 251 3.21 0.47 4.31
N LEU A 252 2.34 -0.45 4.74
CA LEU A 252 0.97 -0.60 4.24
C LEU A 252 0.09 0.62 4.54
N VAL A 253 0.17 1.16 5.77
CA VAL A 253 -0.60 2.36 6.17
C VAL A 253 -0.23 3.57 5.32
N GLY A 254 0.98 3.62 4.76
CA GLY A 254 1.38 4.63 3.78
C GLY A 254 0.42 4.79 2.59
N ALA A 255 -0.35 3.76 2.23
CA ALA A 255 -1.39 3.84 1.19
C ALA A 255 -2.43 4.96 1.44
N HIS A 256 -2.55 5.43 2.69
CA HIS A 256 -3.37 6.59 3.05
C HIS A 256 -2.94 7.88 2.34
N THR A 257 -1.73 7.98 1.74
CA THR A 257 -1.39 9.11 0.85
C THR A 257 -2.37 9.24 -0.33
N THR A 258 -2.91 8.12 -0.81
CA THR A 258 -3.98 8.11 -1.81
C THR A 258 -5.33 7.78 -1.18
N SER A 259 -5.80 8.61 -0.25
CA SER A 259 -7.10 8.39 0.40
C SER A 259 -7.90 9.67 0.68
N GLN A 260 -9.23 9.50 0.71
CA GLN A 260 -10.22 10.49 1.13
C GLN A 260 -11.28 9.79 1.97
N GLN A 261 -11.73 10.43 3.04
CA GLN A 261 -12.68 9.85 3.99
C GLN A 261 -14.11 10.34 3.70
N HIS A 262 -15.10 9.44 3.80
CA HIS A 262 -16.51 9.79 3.60
C HIS A 262 -17.42 9.48 4.79
N PHE A 263 -16.97 8.63 5.72
CA PHE A 263 -17.82 8.11 6.80
C PHE A 263 -17.26 8.33 8.21
N VAL A 264 -15.98 8.70 8.34
CA VAL A 264 -15.32 8.85 9.64
C VAL A 264 -15.73 10.16 10.29
N ASN A 265 -15.73 11.24 9.51
CA ASN A 265 -16.27 12.52 9.90
C ASN A 265 -17.18 13.06 8.78
N PRO A 266 -18.49 12.81 8.86
CA PRO A 266 -19.44 13.25 7.84
C PRO A 266 -19.48 14.77 7.63
N ALA A 267 -19.12 15.57 8.63
CA ALA A 267 -19.04 17.03 8.48
C ALA A 267 -17.82 17.49 7.65
N ARG A 268 -16.89 16.59 7.36
CA ARG A 268 -15.66 16.80 6.59
C ARG A 268 -15.56 15.83 5.42
N GLU A 269 -16.71 15.39 4.89
CA GLU A 269 -16.75 14.39 3.82
C GLU A 269 -15.85 14.79 2.63
N GLY A 270 -15.07 13.85 2.11
CA GLY A 270 -14.12 14.07 1.03
C GLY A 270 -12.76 14.56 1.51
N ASP A 271 -12.56 14.86 2.79
CA ASP A 271 -11.26 15.31 3.28
C ASP A 271 -10.18 14.20 3.18
N PRO A 272 -8.98 14.53 2.66
CA PRO A 272 -7.91 13.56 2.44
C PRO A 272 -7.05 13.33 3.68
N GLN A 273 -6.21 12.28 3.65
CA GLN A 273 -5.26 11.99 4.73
C GLN A 273 -3.89 12.67 4.50
N ASP A 274 -3.68 13.29 3.34
CA ASP A 274 -2.58 14.22 3.07
C ASP A 274 -2.98 15.30 2.04
N SER A 275 -2.04 16.17 1.66
CA SER A 275 -2.27 17.28 0.75
C SER A 275 -2.19 16.93 -0.75
N THR A 276 -2.00 15.67 -1.13
CA THR A 276 -1.87 15.27 -2.53
C THR A 276 -2.76 14.07 -2.85
N PRO A 277 -4.09 14.15 -2.58
CA PRO A 277 -4.98 13.04 -2.80
C PRO A 277 -4.89 12.55 -4.23
N GLY A 278 -4.55 11.26 -4.39
CA GLY A 278 -4.37 10.61 -5.67
C GLY A 278 -2.94 10.66 -6.24
N VAL A 279 -1.95 11.02 -5.43
CA VAL A 279 -0.51 10.85 -5.70
C VAL A 279 0.06 9.85 -4.69
N TRP A 280 0.82 8.87 -5.14
CA TRP A 280 1.41 7.83 -4.30
C TRP A 280 2.74 8.30 -3.71
N ASP A 281 2.70 9.26 -2.78
CA ASP A 281 3.89 9.93 -2.25
C ASP A 281 4.09 9.77 -0.74
N MET A 282 5.11 10.46 -0.21
CA MET A 282 5.50 10.36 1.19
C MET A 282 4.85 11.42 2.10
N LEU A 283 3.94 12.28 1.61
CA LEU A 283 3.41 13.41 2.38
C LEU A 283 2.56 12.99 3.58
N PHE A 284 1.89 11.85 3.49
CA PHE A 284 1.11 11.28 4.59
C PHE A 284 1.88 11.19 5.92
N TYR A 285 3.12 10.70 5.91
CA TYR A 285 3.90 10.48 7.14
C TYR A 285 4.25 11.78 7.90
N PRO A 286 4.91 12.79 7.29
CA PRO A 286 5.23 14.04 7.96
C PRO A 286 3.97 14.88 8.24
N GLN A 287 2.89 14.74 7.45
CA GLN A 287 1.65 15.48 7.70
C GLN A 287 0.83 14.91 8.86
N THR A 288 0.88 13.60 9.07
CA THR A 288 0.27 12.97 10.25
C THR A 288 0.90 13.49 11.55
N THR A 289 2.21 13.68 11.58
CA THR A 289 2.95 14.15 12.78
C THR A 289 3.11 15.67 12.87
N GLY A 290 2.96 16.39 11.75
CA GLY A 290 3.13 17.84 11.66
C GLY A 290 1.83 18.64 11.61
N ASN A 291 1.89 19.82 10.98
CA ASN A 291 0.75 20.72 10.78
C ASN A 291 0.37 20.74 9.30
N PRO A 292 -0.60 19.92 8.87
CA PRO A 292 -1.02 19.89 7.48
C PRO A 292 -2.07 20.97 7.18
N PRO A 293 -2.45 21.16 5.89
CA PRO A 293 -3.57 22.02 5.51
C PRO A 293 -4.88 21.66 6.22
N ALA A 294 -5.81 22.62 6.29
CA ALA A 294 -7.04 22.51 7.06
C ALA A 294 -7.88 21.26 6.73
N ARG A 295 -7.99 20.91 5.43
CA ARG A 295 -8.73 19.73 4.97
C ARG A 295 -8.04 18.40 5.23
N VAL A 296 -6.75 18.38 5.56
CA VAL A 296 -6.11 17.10 5.87
C VAL A 296 -6.65 16.57 7.20
N LEU A 297 -7.29 15.40 7.13
CA LEU A 297 -7.88 14.72 8.27
C LEU A 297 -6.99 13.54 8.68
N LYS A 298 -6.60 13.55 9.95
CA LYS A 298 -5.79 12.49 10.56
C LYS A 298 -6.67 11.49 11.26
N PHE A 299 -6.50 10.20 10.97
CA PHE A 299 -7.09 9.15 11.80
C PHE A 299 -6.29 8.99 13.09
N GLN A 300 -6.99 8.66 14.17
CA GLN A 300 -6.36 8.49 15.48
C GLN A 300 -5.46 7.24 15.50
N SER A 301 -5.83 6.19 14.77
CA SER A 301 -5.00 5.01 14.52
C SER A 301 -3.63 5.38 13.95
N ASP A 302 -3.60 6.29 12.96
CA ASP A 302 -2.39 6.72 12.28
C ASP A 302 -1.51 7.54 13.23
N ILE A 303 -2.14 8.44 14.01
CA ILE A 303 -1.45 9.19 15.08
C ILE A 303 -0.84 8.23 16.11
N ASN A 304 -1.59 7.19 16.52
CA ASN A 304 -1.12 6.22 17.51
C ASN A 304 0.11 5.45 16.99
N LEU A 305 0.06 4.96 15.75
CA LEU A 305 1.20 4.29 15.11
C LEU A 305 2.41 5.23 14.94
N SER A 306 2.19 6.51 14.63
CA SER A 306 3.29 7.46 14.46
C SER A 306 4.10 7.71 15.75
N LYS A 307 3.50 7.46 16.93
CA LYS A 307 4.09 7.73 18.24
C LYS A 307 4.62 6.48 18.95
N ASP A 308 4.11 5.30 18.61
CA ASP A 308 4.48 4.06 19.29
C ASP A 308 5.93 3.67 18.98
N SER A 309 6.68 3.26 20.01
CA SER A 309 8.10 2.93 19.91
C SER A 309 8.45 1.81 18.91
N ARG A 310 7.50 0.93 18.59
CA ARG A 310 7.71 -0.19 17.64
C ARG A 310 7.55 0.24 16.18
N THR A 311 6.83 1.33 15.92
CA THR A 311 6.45 1.79 14.58
C THR A 311 7.01 3.16 14.23
N SER A 312 7.25 4.02 15.21
CA SER A 312 7.79 5.37 15.02
C SER A 312 9.13 5.42 14.29
N PRO A 313 10.09 4.46 14.43
CA PRO A 313 11.31 4.48 13.64
C PRO A 313 11.05 4.35 12.13
N SER A 314 10.14 3.45 11.74
CA SER A 314 9.70 3.29 10.34
C SER A 314 8.94 4.53 9.87
N TRP A 315 8.10 5.11 10.74
CA TRP A 315 7.37 6.34 10.44
C TRP A 315 8.30 7.52 10.15
N THR A 316 9.34 7.70 10.99
CA THR A 316 10.37 8.72 10.79
C THR A 316 11.16 8.48 9.51
N GLN A 317 11.54 7.23 9.24
CA GLN A 317 12.23 6.88 8.00
C GLN A 317 11.40 7.26 6.77
N PHE A 318 10.11 6.96 6.78
CA PHE A 318 9.22 7.30 5.67
C PHE A 318 8.85 8.80 5.63
N SER A 319 9.14 9.56 6.68
CA SER A 319 8.94 11.01 6.66
C SER A 319 10.00 11.79 5.89
N ASP A 320 11.14 11.17 5.52
CA ASP A 320 12.17 11.80 4.69
C ASP A 320 11.78 11.82 3.21
N ARG A 321 11.16 12.91 2.78
CA ARG A 321 10.70 13.11 1.41
C ARG A 321 11.80 13.08 0.34
N ALA A 322 13.06 13.34 0.71
CA ALA A 322 14.13 13.39 -0.27
C ALA A 322 14.57 11.99 -0.71
N THR A 323 14.48 11.00 0.17
CA THR A 323 15.08 9.67 -0.06
C THR A 323 14.12 8.50 0.15
N ALA A 324 12.99 8.71 0.83
CA ALA A 324 12.13 7.61 1.27
C ALA A 324 11.25 7.00 0.20
N GLN A 325 10.92 7.70 -0.90
CA GLN A 325 9.96 7.22 -1.90
C GLN A 325 10.32 5.83 -2.44
N GLY A 326 11.55 5.64 -2.92
CA GLY A 326 11.99 4.35 -3.46
C GLY A 326 12.00 3.24 -2.40
N ARG A 327 12.36 3.58 -1.16
CA ARG A 327 12.39 2.64 -0.04
C ARG A 327 10.98 2.22 0.37
N TRP A 328 10.07 3.18 0.54
CA TRP A 328 8.67 2.92 0.84
C TRP A 328 7.99 2.13 -0.27
N ASN A 329 8.23 2.47 -1.54
CA ASN A 329 7.73 1.70 -2.67
C ASN A 329 8.14 0.22 -2.59
N SER A 330 9.41 -0.04 -2.26
CA SER A 330 9.91 -1.41 -2.11
C SER A 330 9.32 -2.15 -0.91
N ASP A 331 9.24 -1.47 0.23
CA ASP A 331 8.71 -2.05 1.47
C ASP A 331 7.18 -2.28 1.37
N TYR A 332 6.45 -1.34 0.78
CA TYR A 332 5.02 -1.47 0.44
C TYR A 332 4.80 -2.64 -0.53
N ALA A 333 5.60 -2.76 -1.60
CA ALA A 333 5.44 -3.84 -2.58
C ALA A 333 5.55 -5.23 -1.93
N LYS A 334 6.50 -5.41 -0.99
CA LYS A 334 6.68 -6.67 -0.26
C LYS A 334 5.54 -6.91 0.73
N ALA A 335 5.19 -5.89 1.51
CA ALA A 335 4.13 -5.97 2.50
C ALA A 335 2.76 -6.25 1.84
N TYR A 336 2.46 -5.59 0.71
CA TYR A 336 1.23 -5.80 -0.05
C TYR A 336 1.23 -7.16 -0.75
N THR A 337 2.37 -7.62 -1.29
CA THR A 337 2.48 -8.99 -1.83
C THR A 337 2.10 -10.01 -0.76
N ARG A 338 2.62 -9.87 0.46
CA ARG A 338 2.25 -10.73 1.59
C ARG A 338 0.77 -10.62 1.95
N LEU A 339 0.25 -9.40 2.06
CA LEU A 339 -1.16 -9.13 2.33
C LEU A 339 -2.06 -9.82 1.30
N SER A 340 -1.79 -9.65 0.00
CA SER A 340 -2.56 -10.23 -1.11
C SER A 340 -2.52 -11.77 -1.19
N LEU A 341 -1.75 -12.42 -0.32
CA LEU A 341 -1.60 -13.87 -0.24
C LEU A 341 -2.13 -14.46 1.06
N LEU A 342 -2.63 -13.63 2.00
CA LEU A 342 -3.28 -14.14 3.21
C LEU A 342 -4.46 -15.03 2.82
N GLY A 343 -4.58 -16.20 3.45
CA GLY A 343 -5.64 -17.17 3.14
C GLY A 343 -5.50 -17.94 1.83
N VAL A 344 -4.54 -17.60 0.97
CA VAL A 344 -4.31 -18.30 -0.31
C VAL A 344 -3.59 -19.62 -0.03
N ASN A 345 -4.24 -20.74 -0.35
CA ASN A 345 -3.72 -22.08 -0.05
C ASN A 345 -3.09 -22.79 -1.27
N ASN A 346 -3.00 -22.12 -2.42
CA ASN A 346 -2.42 -22.62 -3.66
C ASN A 346 -1.35 -21.66 -4.22
N ILE A 347 -0.54 -21.07 -3.35
CA ILE A 347 0.45 -20.05 -3.73
C ILE A 347 1.46 -20.64 -4.71
N ASN A 348 1.82 -21.92 -4.56
CA ASN A 348 2.77 -22.59 -5.45
C ASN A 348 2.25 -22.75 -6.89
N ASP A 349 0.94 -22.70 -7.09
CA ASP A 349 0.28 -22.88 -8.39
C ASP A 349 0.02 -21.56 -9.12
N LEU A 350 0.18 -20.43 -8.42
CA LEU A 350 -0.04 -19.10 -8.99
C LEU A 350 0.88 -18.84 -10.19
N LYS A 351 0.46 -17.87 -10.99
CA LYS A 351 1.18 -17.40 -12.18
C LYS A 351 1.44 -15.91 -12.06
N GLU A 352 2.49 -15.43 -12.71
CA GLU A 352 2.82 -14.00 -12.71
C GLU A 352 2.29 -13.32 -13.98
N CYS A 353 1.53 -12.24 -13.80
CA CYS A 353 1.06 -11.34 -14.86
C CYS A 353 1.54 -9.90 -14.68
N THR A 354 2.66 -9.69 -14.00
CA THR A 354 3.19 -8.35 -13.75
C THR A 354 3.44 -7.56 -15.03
N GLN A 355 3.85 -8.23 -16.10
CA GLN A 355 4.23 -7.60 -17.36
C GLN A 355 3.09 -6.84 -18.05
N VAL A 356 1.83 -7.17 -17.73
CA VAL A 356 0.66 -6.52 -18.35
C VAL A 356 0.10 -5.35 -17.53
N LEU A 357 0.66 -5.07 -16.35
CA LEU A 357 0.36 -3.84 -15.61
C LEU A 357 0.78 -2.60 -16.42
N PRO A 358 0.10 -1.44 -16.25
CA PRO A 358 0.50 -0.20 -16.89
C PRO A 358 1.93 0.22 -16.53
N ALA A 359 2.49 1.16 -17.29
CA ALA A 359 3.79 1.74 -16.99
C ALA A 359 3.70 2.63 -15.73
N ALA A 360 4.74 2.58 -14.89
CA ALA A 360 4.85 3.48 -13.74
C ALA A 360 5.10 4.91 -14.19
N ARG A 361 4.66 5.87 -13.38
CA ARG A 361 4.92 7.29 -13.57
C ARG A 361 5.89 7.78 -12.48
N PRO A 362 7.22 7.75 -12.71
CA PRO A 362 8.21 8.03 -11.67
C PRO A 362 8.32 9.51 -11.31
N THR A 363 7.66 10.39 -12.07
CA THR A 363 7.59 11.83 -11.81
C THR A 363 6.16 12.32 -11.97
N PHE A 364 5.83 13.39 -11.24
CA PHE A 364 4.53 14.04 -11.34
C PHE A 364 4.65 15.53 -11.04
N VAL A 365 3.90 16.34 -11.79
CA VAL A 365 3.72 17.76 -11.56
C VAL A 365 2.22 18.02 -11.65
N SER A 366 1.62 18.57 -10.60
CA SER A 366 0.21 18.98 -10.62
C SER A 366 0.09 20.31 -11.35
N GLU A 367 -0.67 20.32 -12.44
CA GLU A 367 -0.97 21.53 -13.22
C GLU A 367 -1.98 22.45 -12.52
N ASP A 368 -2.76 21.89 -11.58
CA ASP A 368 -3.80 22.58 -10.82
C ASP A 368 -3.45 22.82 -9.34
N GLN A 369 -2.17 22.72 -8.98
CA GLN A 369 -1.71 22.76 -7.58
C GLN A 369 -2.21 24.00 -6.83
N VAL A 370 -2.23 25.17 -7.46
CA VAL A 370 -2.71 26.42 -6.84
C VAL A 370 -4.18 26.30 -6.40
N LEU A 371 -5.03 25.68 -7.22
CA LEU A 371 -6.44 25.48 -6.87
C LEU A 371 -6.63 24.39 -5.84
N LEU A 372 -5.85 23.32 -5.96
CA LEU A 372 -5.82 22.24 -4.97
C LEU A 372 -5.41 22.78 -3.60
N ASP A 373 -4.40 23.64 -3.51
CA ASP A 373 -3.94 24.26 -2.27
C ASP A 373 -5.01 25.15 -1.64
N ARG A 374 -5.72 25.95 -2.44
CA ARG A 374 -6.84 26.76 -1.94
C ARG A 374 -7.95 25.87 -1.39
N TRP A 375 -8.29 24.81 -2.13
CA TRP A 375 -9.23 23.79 -1.66
C TRP A 375 -8.78 23.17 -0.33
N LEU A 376 -7.54 22.73 -0.23
CA LEU A 376 -6.96 22.14 0.98
C LEU A 376 -6.97 23.09 2.19
N ASN A 377 -6.93 24.40 1.97
CA ASN A 377 -7.03 25.42 3.01
C ASN A 377 -8.49 25.77 3.37
N GLY A 378 -9.47 25.05 2.82
CA GLY A 378 -10.89 25.21 3.12
C GLY A 378 -11.59 26.23 2.24
N GLU A 379 -10.94 26.74 1.20
CA GLU A 379 -11.61 27.56 0.19
C GLU A 379 -12.38 26.64 -0.78
N PHE A 380 -13.56 27.03 -1.26
CA PHE A 380 -14.27 26.35 -2.35
C PHE A 380 -14.69 24.88 -2.12
N ASP A 381 -15.63 24.63 -1.20
CA ASP A 381 -16.26 23.31 -1.03
C ASP A 381 -16.84 22.73 -2.34
N GLN A 382 -17.22 23.57 -3.31
CA GLN A 382 -17.73 23.11 -4.61
C GLN A 382 -16.71 22.26 -5.42
N LEU A 383 -15.42 22.24 -5.04
CA LEU A 383 -14.41 21.43 -5.71
C LEU A 383 -14.33 19.99 -5.17
N ASN A 384 -15.05 19.63 -4.11
CA ASN A 384 -14.98 18.31 -3.46
C ASN A 384 -15.13 17.16 -4.47
N ASP A 385 -16.20 17.18 -5.28
CA ASP A 385 -16.46 16.15 -6.29
C ASP A 385 -15.39 16.12 -7.38
N LEU A 386 -14.86 17.28 -7.76
CA LEU A 386 -13.83 17.37 -8.79
C LEU A 386 -12.51 16.77 -8.28
N VAL A 387 -12.11 17.06 -7.05
CA VAL A 387 -10.92 16.46 -6.42
C VAL A 387 -11.11 14.96 -6.22
N ASP A 388 -12.27 14.53 -5.73
CA ASP A 388 -12.55 13.10 -5.53
C ASP A 388 -12.47 12.31 -6.85
N ASN A 389 -13.00 12.87 -7.94
CA ASN A 389 -12.89 12.28 -9.27
C ASN A 389 -11.57 12.59 -10.00
N ALA A 390 -10.62 13.29 -9.34
CA ALA A 390 -9.34 13.73 -9.91
C ALA A 390 -9.48 14.49 -11.24
N ILE A 391 -10.51 15.34 -11.35
CA ILE A 391 -10.75 16.23 -12.48
C ILE A 391 -9.81 17.44 -12.41
N GLN A 392 -9.22 17.82 -13.54
CA GLN A 392 -8.37 19.02 -13.67
C GLN A 392 -9.13 20.28 -13.26
N LEU A 393 -8.62 21.02 -12.27
CA LEU A 393 -9.34 22.18 -11.72
C LEU A 393 -9.16 23.48 -12.52
N THR A 394 -8.10 23.60 -13.34
CA THR A 394 -7.77 24.86 -14.05
C THR A 394 -8.84 25.37 -15.01
N GLY A 395 -9.76 24.50 -15.47
CA GLY A 395 -10.88 24.87 -16.35
C GLY A 395 -12.15 25.33 -15.63
N VAL A 396 -12.16 25.38 -14.28
CA VAL A 396 -13.37 25.56 -13.47
C VAL A 396 -13.58 27.01 -13.02
N ILE A 397 -12.52 27.83 -12.95
CA ILE A 397 -12.64 29.25 -12.50
C ILE A 397 -13.09 30.18 -13.64
N SER A 398 -13.08 29.74 -14.90
CA SER A 398 -13.62 30.57 -16.00
C SER A 398 -15.16 30.63 -16.01
N SER A 399 -15.83 29.87 -15.14
CA SER A 399 -17.28 29.72 -15.08
C SER A 399 -17.89 29.94 -13.68
N ILE A 400 -17.09 30.31 -12.68
CA ILE A 400 -17.50 30.76 -11.34
C ILE A 400 -17.10 32.22 -11.20
#